data_AF-A0A392MTV9-F1
#
_entry.id   AF-A0A392MTV9-F1
#
_cell.length_a   1.000
_cell.length_b   1.000
_cell.length_c   1.000
_cell.angle_alpha   90.00
_cell.angle_beta   90.00
_cell.angle_gamma   90.00
#
_symmetry.space_group_name_H-M   'P 1'
#
loop_
_entity.id
_entity.type
_entity.pdbx_description
1 polymer ?
#
loop_
_entity_poly.entity_id
_entity_poly.type
_entity_poly.pdbx_seq_one_letter_code
_entity_poly.pdbx_strand_id
1 'polypeptide(L)'
;MTQVGPFKGCMAWDSSSVIDCHSSASGVHYGIQNPREANSNLLGLGKVVHHTQSVFKSLCKLLNPPPETLGAAALSLHYANVIIVIEKLAASPHLIGLDARDDLYNMLPRRVRVALKTKLKPYTKTMASSSVYDPSLAGEWNEAMSSILEWLAPLAHNMIRWQTERSFEQQSFVSRTNVLLVQTLYFANQEKTEEIITELLVGLNYVCKYGRELNAKTLAECSSFRVGNEYLNLNI
;
A
#
# COMPACT_ATOMS: atom_id res chain seq x y z
N MET A 1 -23.67 8.07 -59.16
CA MET A 1 -23.55 8.73 -57.84
C MET A 1 -22.72 7.78 -56.99
N THR A 2 -21.48 8.07 -56.56
CA THR A 2 -20.95 9.30 -55.97
C THR A 2 -19.44 9.37 -56.23
N GLN A 3 -18.95 10.53 -56.68
CA GLN A 3 -17.53 10.80 -56.92
C GLN A 3 -16.77 10.99 -55.61
N VAL A 4 -15.57 10.42 -55.52
CA VAL A 4 -14.59 10.69 -54.45
C VAL A 4 -13.67 11.82 -54.93
N GLY A 5 -13.75 12.99 -54.29
CA GLY A 5 -12.88 14.13 -54.57
C GLY A 5 -11.54 14.05 -53.83
N PRO A 6 -10.49 14.77 -54.27
CA PRO A 6 -9.17 14.68 -53.68
C PRO A 6 -9.03 15.56 -52.43
N PHE A 7 -8.43 15.02 -51.38
CA PHE A 7 -8.11 15.71 -50.15
C PHE A 7 -7.04 16.78 -50.39
N LYS A 8 -7.35 18.02 -50.00
CA LYS A 8 -6.41 19.13 -49.92
C LYS A 8 -6.70 19.90 -48.63
N GLY A 9 -5.75 19.87 -47.71
CA GLY A 9 -5.82 20.55 -46.42
C GLY A 9 -4.45 20.51 -45.77
N CYS A 10 -3.60 21.46 -46.11
CA CYS A 10 -2.35 21.74 -45.42
C CYS A 10 -2.68 22.51 -44.13
N MET A 11 -2.14 22.11 -42.99
CA MET A 11 -1.86 23.02 -41.87
C MET A 11 -0.56 22.63 -41.17
N ALA A 12 0.12 23.66 -40.70
CA ALA A 12 1.54 23.74 -40.44
C ALA A 12 2.00 23.01 -39.17
N TRP A 13 3.27 22.64 -39.23
CA TRP A 13 4.11 22.17 -38.14
C TRP A 13 4.51 23.37 -37.27
N ASP A 14 3.86 23.53 -36.12
CA ASP A 14 4.36 24.40 -35.05
C ASP A 14 4.95 23.52 -33.95
N SER A 15 6.27 23.44 -33.99
CA SER A 15 7.12 22.99 -32.89
C SER A 15 6.92 23.90 -31.68
N SER A 16 6.14 23.46 -30.69
CA SER A 16 6.24 24.02 -29.34
C SER A 16 7.35 23.28 -28.61
N SER A 17 8.39 24.04 -28.27
CA SER A 17 9.52 23.54 -27.51
C SER A 17 9.08 23.14 -26.10
N VAL A 18 9.49 21.92 -25.77
CA VAL A 18 9.61 21.33 -24.44
C VAL A 18 10.06 22.39 -23.42
N ILE A 19 9.24 22.66 -22.41
CA ILE A 19 9.72 23.25 -21.16
C ILE A 19 10.29 22.09 -20.33
N ASP A 20 11.59 21.87 -20.49
CA ASP A 20 12.40 21.06 -19.60
C ASP A 20 12.62 21.86 -18.31
N CYS A 21 11.98 21.43 -17.23
CA CYS A 21 12.24 21.96 -15.89
C CYS A 21 13.46 21.26 -15.30
N HIS A 22 14.65 21.55 -15.83
CA HIS A 22 15.90 21.22 -15.15
C HIS A 22 16.19 22.28 -14.09
N SER A 23 16.18 21.86 -12.83
CA SER A 23 16.61 22.66 -11.69
C SER A 23 18.09 23.05 -11.85
N SER A 24 18.37 24.32 -12.12
CA SER A 24 19.74 24.84 -12.15
C SER A 24 20.24 25.08 -10.72
N ALA A 25 21.34 24.43 -10.39
CA ALA A 25 22.13 24.69 -9.20
C ALA A 25 23.27 25.67 -9.55
N SER A 26 23.38 26.72 -8.72
CA SER A 26 24.62 27.45 -8.39
C SER A 26 25.17 28.44 -9.42
N GLY A 27 25.39 29.68 -8.96
CA GLY A 27 26.26 30.65 -9.67
C GLY A 27 26.06 32.09 -9.22
N VAL A 28 26.64 32.47 -8.08
CA VAL A 28 26.83 33.87 -7.64
C VAL A 28 27.92 34.51 -8.49
N HIS A 29 27.72 35.72 -9.02
CA HIS A 29 28.79 36.71 -9.19
C HIS A 29 28.24 38.14 -9.33
N TYR A 30 28.87 39.05 -8.59
CA TYR A 30 28.61 40.49 -8.53
C TYR A 30 29.13 41.23 -9.77
N GLY A 31 28.42 42.28 -10.20
CA GLY A 31 28.89 43.24 -11.19
C GLY A 31 28.02 44.51 -11.26
N ILE A 32 28.59 45.64 -10.84
CA ILE A 32 28.02 46.99 -10.87
C ILE A 32 28.26 47.63 -12.25
N GLN A 33 27.24 48.27 -12.85
CA GLN A 33 27.35 49.56 -13.56
C GLN A 33 25.96 50.12 -13.95
N ASN A 34 25.71 51.39 -13.62
CA ASN A 34 24.58 52.25 -14.02
C ASN A 34 24.98 53.10 -15.27
N PRO A 35 24.15 54.03 -15.78
CA PRO A 35 22.73 53.96 -16.17
C PRO A 35 22.51 54.53 -17.61
N ARG A 36 21.37 54.26 -18.27
CA ARG A 36 20.83 55.16 -19.30
C ARG A 36 19.33 54.98 -19.47
N GLU A 37 18.64 56.11 -19.42
CA GLU A 37 17.19 56.28 -19.51
C GLU A 37 16.64 55.92 -20.90
N ALA A 38 15.50 55.23 -20.92
CA ALA A 38 14.49 55.40 -21.95
C ALA A 38 13.13 54.97 -21.38
N ASN A 39 12.21 55.93 -21.32
CA ASN A 39 10.84 55.76 -20.87
C ASN A 39 10.03 54.90 -21.84
N SER A 40 9.39 53.86 -21.32
CA SER A 40 8.12 53.37 -21.87
C SER A 40 7.29 52.76 -20.74
N ASN A 41 6.22 53.46 -20.38
CA ASN A 41 5.18 52.95 -19.50
C ASN A 41 4.46 51.79 -20.19
N LEU A 42 4.63 50.57 -19.68
CA LEU A 42 3.69 49.49 -19.92
C LEU A 42 3.45 48.77 -18.58
N LEU A 43 2.19 48.71 -18.19
CA LEU A 43 1.65 48.14 -16.95
C LEU A 43 2.38 46.85 -16.54
N GLY A 44 3.28 47.00 -15.57
CA GLY A 44 3.98 45.88 -14.95
C GLY A 44 3.04 45.13 -14.02
N LEU A 45 2.66 43.91 -14.43
CA LEU A 45 2.12 42.86 -13.56
C LEU A 45 3.22 42.44 -12.56
N GLY A 46 3.42 43.28 -11.54
CA GLY A 46 4.46 43.13 -10.53
C GLY A 46 4.00 42.27 -9.36
N LYS A 47 4.77 41.21 -9.09
CA LYS A 47 4.90 40.49 -7.81
C LYS A 47 3.72 39.63 -7.31
N VAL A 48 3.49 38.49 -7.97
CA VAL A 48 2.84 37.32 -7.32
C VAL A 48 3.77 36.08 -7.24
N VAL A 49 5.04 36.23 -7.63
CA VAL A 49 5.98 35.08 -7.71
C VAL A 49 6.73 34.82 -6.39
N HIS A 50 7.07 35.86 -5.62
CA HIS A 50 7.87 35.67 -4.39
C HIS A 50 7.07 35.17 -3.18
N HIS A 51 5.78 35.55 -3.07
CA HIS A 51 4.96 35.13 -1.93
C HIS A 51 4.53 33.66 -2.06
N THR A 52 4.15 33.24 -3.26
CA THR A 52 3.74 31.85 -3.55
C THR A 52 4.90 30.88 -3.38
N GLN A 53 6.11 31.24 -3.82
CA GLN A 53 7.30 30.42 -3.62
C GLN A 53 7.71 30.27 -2.14
N SER A 54 7.55 31.32 -1.33
CA SER A 54 7.82 31.29 0.11
C SER A 54 6.82 30.41 0.88
N VAL A 55 5.53 30.49 0.53
CA VAL A 55 4.46 29.66 1.13
C VAL A 55 4.62 28.20 0.72
N PHE A 56 4.93 27.93 -0.56
CA PHE A 56 5.16 26.58 -1.06
C PHE A 56 6.39 25.95 -0.39
N LYS A 57 7.50 26.68 -0.25
CA LYS A 57 8.70 26.20 0.44
C LYS A 57 8.46 25.92 1.94
N SER A 58 7.60 26.70 2.59
CA SER A 58 7.19 26.46 3.98
C SER A 58 6.23 25.26 4.11
N LEU A 59 5.30 25.07 3.18
CA LEU A 59 4.42 23.89 3.13
C LEU A 59 5.20 22.59 2.84
N CYS A 60 6.21 22.64 1.96
CA CYS A 60 7.12 21.50 1.75
C CYS A 60 7.86 21.10 3.03
N LYS A 61 8.23 22.07 3.90
CA LYS A 61 8.83 21.76 5.21
C LYS A 61 7.87 21.07 6.17
N LEU A 62 6.57 21.41 6.13
CA LEU A 62 5.54 20.80 6.97
C LEU A 62 5.13 19.39 6.50
N LEU A 63 5.39 19.06 5.23
CA LEU A 63 5.20 17.72 4.69
C LEU A 63 6.42 16.81 4.85
N ASN A 64 7.53 17.31 5.39
CA ASN A 64 8.68 16.46 5.71
C ASN A 64 8.33 15.63 6.94
N PRO A 65 8.19 14.32 6.79
CA PRO A 65 7.80 13.49 7.90
C PRO A 65 9.04 13.24 8.78
N PRO A 66 8.88 13.06 10.11
CA PRO A 66 9.99 12.74 10.99
C PRO A 66 10.79 11.51 10.50
N PRO A 67 12.10 11.40 10.78
CA PRO A 67 12.94 10.32 10.24
C PRO A 67 12.49 8.91 10.64
N GLU A 68 11.74 8.79 11.74
CA GLU A 68 11.19 7.52 12.23
C GLU A 68 9.91 7.08 11.50
N THR A 69 9.42 7.86 10.54
CA THR A 69 8.17 7.57 9.85
C THR A 69 8.36 6.74 8.59
N LEU A 70 7.28 6.08 8.18
CA LEU A 70 7.23 5.37 6.91
C LEU A 70 7.43 6.29 5.70
N GLY A 71 6.96 7.54 5.77
CA GLY A 71 7.12 8.51 4.68
C GLY A 71 8.59 8.91 4.51
N ALA A 72 9.33 9.08 5.61
CA ALA A 72 10.76 9.37 5.57
C ALA A 72 11.57 8.18 5.05
N ALA A 73 11.16 6.96 5.40
CA ALA A 73 11.77 5.72 4.92
C ALA A 73 11.32 5.29 3.52
N ALA A 74 10.41 6.04 2.87
CA ALA A 74 9.77 5.66 1.60
C ALA A 74 9.07 4.28 1.61
N LEU A 75 8.54 3.87 2.77
CA LEU A 75 7.89 2.56 2.97
C LEU A 75 6.36 2.62 3.07
N SER A 76 5.76 3.81 3.11
CA SER A 76 4.30 3.95 3.33
C SER A 76 3.45 3.19 2.32
N LEU A 77 3.78 3.29 1.02
CA LEU A 77 3.05 2.59 -0.04
C LEU A 77 3.27 1.08 0.03
N HIS A 78 4.50 0.67 0.33
CA HIS A 78 4.86 -0.74 0.45
C HIS A 78 4.09 -1.42 1.59
N TYR A 79 4.06 -0.80 2.78
CA TYR A 79 3.29 -1.32 3.90
C TYR A 79 1.78 -1.22 3.69
N ALA A 80 1.27 -0.22 2.97
CA ALA A 80 -0.14 -0.17 2.58
C ALA A 80 -0.55 -1.43 1.79
N ASN A 81 0.26 -1.83 0.81
CA ASN A 81 0.03 -3.06 0.06
C ASN A 81 0.05 -4.31 0.96
N VAL A 82 1.03 -4.41 1.87
CA VAL A 82 1.11 -5.52 2.83
C VAL A 82 -0.15 -5.59 3.70
N ILE A 83 -0.60 -4.46 4.27
CA ILE A 83 -1.78 -4.39 5.12
C ILE A 83 -3.04 -4.80 4.36
N ILE A 84 -3.23 -4.32 3.13
CA ILE A 84 -4.39 -4.70 2.30
C ILE A 84 -4.40 -6.19 1.98
N VAL A 85 -3.22 -6.80 1.73
CA VAL A 85 -3.14 -8.25 1.55
C VAL A 85 -3.50 -8.98 2.85
N ILE A 86 -2.99 -8.54 4.00
CA ILE A 86 -3.34 -9.11 5.31
C ILE A 86 -4.85 -9.00 5.57
N GLU A 87 -5.47 -7.85 5.31
CA GLU A 87 -6.91 -7.63 5.45
C GLU A 87 -7.72 -8.65 4.64
N LYS A 88 -7.40 -8.81 3.35
CA LYS A 88 -8.07 -9.77 2.46
C LYS A 88 -7.94 -11.21 2.96
N LEU A 89 -6.75 -11.57 3.46
CA LEU A 89 -6.46 -12.89 4.00
C LEU A 89 -7.21 -13.12 5.33
N ALA A 90 -7.26 -12.12 6.21
CA ALA A 90 -8.02 -12.18 7.46
C ALA A 90 -9.53 -12.30 7.24
N ALA A 91 -10.07 -11.72 6.16
CA ALA A 91 -11.47 -11.88 5.78
C ALA A 91 -11.82 -13.28 5.26
N SER A 92 -10.84 -14.06 4.79
CA SER A 92 -11.06 -15.40 4.23
C SER A 92 -9.89 -16.36 4.53
N PRO A 93 -9.64 -16.67 5.81
CA PRO A 93 -8.44 -17.41 6.22
C PRO A 93 -8.43 -18.87 5.73
N HIS A 94 -9.60 -19.42 5.39
CA HIS A 94 -9.77 -20.76 4.86
C HIS A 94 -9.38 -20.89 3.37
N LEU A 95 -9.25 -19.77 2.64
CA LEU A 95 -8.85 -19.74 1.23
C LEU A 95 -7.34 -19.53 1.04
N ILE A 96 -6.57 -19.50 2.14
CA ILE A 96 -5.15 -19.19 2.11
C ILE A 96 -4.36 -20.42 1.67
N GLY A 97 -4.06 -20.46 0.38
CA GLY A 97 -3.13 -21.41 -0.23
C GLY A 97 -1.67 -21.11 0.09
N LEU A 98 -0.79 -22.04 -0.28
CA LEU A 98 0.67 -21.89 -0.13
C LEU A 98 1.18 -20.69 -0.93
N ASP A 99 0.70 -20.51 -2.16
CA ASP A 99 1.12 -19.42 -3.05
C ASP A 99 0.83 -18.04 -2.42
N ALA A 100 -0.40 -17.82 -1.93
CA ALA A 100 -0.79 -16.57 -1.29
C ALA A 100 0.04 -16.25 -0.03
N ARG A 101 0.42 -17.28 0.73
CA ARG A 101 1.30 -17.14 1.91
C ARG A 101 2.72 -16.77 1.50
N ASP A 102 3.25 -17.42 0.47
CA ASP A 102 4.60 -17.21 -0.01
C ASP A 102 4.73 -15.82 -0.67
N ASP A 103 3.71 -15.38 -1.42
CA ASP A 103 3.57 -14.03 -1.95
C ASP A 103 3.58 -12.98 -0.83
N LEU A 104 2.73 -13.15 0.19
CA LEU A 104 2.73 -12.25 1.35
C LEU A 104 4.11 -12.20 2.02
N TYR A 105 4.77 -13.34 2.22
CA TYR A 105 6.08 -13.39 2.86
C TYR A 105 7.17 -12.71 2.01
N ASN A 106 7.10 -12.83 0.68
CA ASN A 106 8.00 -12.16 -0.26
C ASN A 106 7.79 -10.64 -0.29
N MET A 107 6.57 -10.17 0.00
CA MET A 107 6.29 -8.74 0.18
C MET A 107 6.86 -8.17 1.47
N LEU A 108 7.29 -8.98 2.45
CA LEU A 108 7.72 -8.45 3.75
C LEU A 108 9.15 -7.88 3.73
N PRO A 109 9.36 -6.66 4.28
CA PRO A 109 10.69 -6.14 4.56
C PRO A 109 11.49 -7.06 5.47
N ARG A 110 12.82 -6.99 5.34
CA ARG A 110 13.75 -7.85 6.10
C ARG A 110 13.49 -7.81 7.61
N ARG A 111 13.22 -6.62 8.17
CA ARG A 111 12.98 -6.41 9.61
C ARG A 111 11.76 -7.21 10.09
N VAL A 112 10.63 -7.08 9.40
CA VAL A 112 9.40 -7.83 9.68
C VAL A 112 9.61 -9.33 9.54
N ARG A 113 10.32 -9.79 8.48
CA ARG A 113 10.64 -11.23 8.33
C ARG A 113 11.43 -11.79 9.51
N VAL A 114 12.41 -11.04 10.01
CA VAL A 114 13.22 -11.45 11.16
C VAL A 114 12.38 -11.46 12.44
N ALA A 115 11.57 -10.44 12.67
CA ALA A 115 10.67 -10.35 13.82
C ALA A 115 9.66 -11.51 13.83
N LEU A 116 9.02 -11.76 12.68
CA LEU A 116 8.06 -12.85 12.49
C LEU A 116 8.71 -14.21 12.76
N LYS A 117 9.88 -14.50 12.19
CA LYS A 117 10.61 -15.74 12.46
C LYS A 117 10.90 -15.93 13.95
N THR A 118 11.30 -14.85 14.63
CA THR A 118 11.60 -14.88 16.06
C THR A 118 10.35 -15.20 16.88
N LYS A 119 9.21 -14.56 16.56
CA LYS A 119 7.93 -14.80 17.22
C LYS A 119 7.37 -16.20 16.94
N LEU A 120 7.56 -16.74 15.73
CA LEU A 120 7.06 -18.06 15.35
C LEU A 120 7.96 -19.24 15.78
N LYS A 121 9.24 -19.00 16.08
CA LYS A 121 10.20 -20.04 16.46
C LYS A 121 9.74 -20.92 17.65
N PRO A 122 9.22 -20.38 18.77
CA PRO A 122 8.71 -21.19 19.87
C PRO A 122 7.59 -22.15 19.44
N TYR A 123 6.70 -21.68 18.57
CA TYR A 123 5.56 -22.44 18.07
C TYR A 123 6.01 -23.62 17.20
N THR A 124 7.04 -23.45 16.35
CA THR A 124 7.53 -24.55 15.50
C THR A 124 8.08 -25.74 16.28
N LYS A 125 8.68 -25.51 17.46
CA LYS A 125 9.25 -26.58 18.30
C LYS A 125 8.19 -27.32 19.11
N THR A 126 7.17 -26.61 19.60
CA THR A 126 6.06 -27.19 20.37
C THR A 126 5.01 -27.87 19.48
N MET A 127 4.82 -27.39 18.25
CA MET A 127 3.82 -27.91 17.31
C MET A 127 4.17 -29.25 16.66
N ALA A 128 5.44 -29.68 16.70
CA ALA A 128 5.82 -31.02 16.26
C ALA A 128 5.31 -32.12 17.23
N SER A 129 4.85 -31.74 18.43
CA SER A 129 4.44 -32.68 19.48
C SER A 129 3.03 -32.45 20.04
N SER A 130 2.35 -31.35 19.69
CA SER A 130 1.02 -30.99 20.23
C SER A 130 0.06 -30.62 19.09
N SER A 131 -0.83 -31.54 18.76
CA SER A 131 -1.78 -31.49 17.63
C SER A 131 -3.14 -30.83 17.98
N VAL A 132 -3.20 -29.97 18.98
CA VAL A 132 -4.48 -29.34 19.37
C VAL A 132 -4.30 -27.84 19.43
N TYR A 133 -4.65 -27.16 18.33
CA TYR A 133 -4.94 -25.74 18.38
C TYR A 133 -6.21 -25.51 19.20
N ASP A 134 -6.16 -24.50 20.06
CA ASP A 134 -7.30 -24.10 20.89
C ASP A 134 -8.27 -23.22 20.07
N PRO A 135 -9.55 -23.64 19.92
CA PRO A 135 -10.63 -22.84 19.34
C PRO A 135 -10.82 -21.46 19.99
N SER A 136 -10.68 -21.37 21.32
CA SER A 136 -10.88 -20.12 22.06
C SER A 136 -9.84 -19.09 21.64
N LEU A 137 -8.57 -19.49 21.68
CA LEU A 137 -7.46 -18.66 21.23
C LEU A 137 -7.59 -18.27 19.74
N ALA A 138 -8.16 -19.13 18.88
CA ALA A 138 -8.42 -18.77 17.48
C ALA A 138 -9.46 -17.65 17.36
N GLY A 139 -10.49 -17.68 18.21
CA GLY A 139 -11.47 -16.61 18.34
C GLY A 139 -10.83 -15.29 18.79
N GLU A 140 -10.00 -15.32 19.84
CA GLU A 140 -9.29 -14.14 20.35
C GLU A 140 -8.38 -13.52 19.28
N TRP A 141 -7.64 -14.34 18.52
CA TRP A 141 -6.82 -13.84 17.42
C TRP A 141 -7.67 -13.20 16.31
N ASN A 142 -8.82 -13.77 15.95
CA ASN A 142 -9.70 -13.18 14.96
C ASN A 142 -10.25 -11.82 15.42
N GLU A 143 -10.65 -11.71 16.68
CA GLU A 143 -11.16 -10.47 17.25
C GLU A 143 -10.07 -9.39 17.32
N ALA A 144 -8.88 -9.74 17.82
CA ALA A 144 -7.74 -8.83 17.88
C ALA A 144 -7.32 -8.33 16.49
N MET A 145 -7.22 -9.23 15.50
CA MET A 145 -6.91 -8.84 14.13
C MET A 145 -7.99 -7.91 13.55
N SER A 146 -9.27 -8.20 13.80
CA SER A 146 -10.38 -7.37 13.32
C SER A 146 -10.33 -5.97 13.92
N SER A 147 -10.07 -5.86 15.23
CA SER A 147 -9.93 -4.58 15.93
C SER A 147 -8.75 -3.75 15.41
N ILE A 148 -7.61 -4.39 15.13
CA ILE A 148 -6.46 -3.70 14.53
C ILE A 148 -6.77 -3.22 13.11
N LEU A 149 -7.37 -4.09 12.29
CA LEU A 149 -7.66 -3.78 10.88
C LEU A 149 -8.75 -2.73 10.72
N GLU A 150 -9.69 -2.62 11.66
CA GLU A 150 -10.75 -1.61 11.64
C GLU A 150 -10.21 -0.19 11.47
N TRP A 151 -9.11 0.15 12.17
CA TRP A 151 -8.50 1.47 12.07
C TRP A 151 -7.31 1.50 11.09
N LEU A 152 -6.60 0.38 10.91
CA LEU A 152 -5.39 0.34 10.08
C LEU A 152 -5.69 0.22 8.59
N ALA A 153 -6.70 -0.57 8.20
CA ALA A 153 -7.04 -0.79 6.80
C ALA A 153 -7.47 0.51 6.09
N PRO A 154 -8.32 1.39 6.67
CA PRO A 154 -8.67 2.66 6.04
C PRO A 154 -7.45 3.54 5.71
N LEU A 155 -6.42 3.54 6.58
CA LEU A 155 -5.19 4.29 6.34
C LEU A 155 -4.37 3.72 5.18
N ALA A 156 -4.32 2.39 5.06
CA ALA A 156 -3.66 1.71 3.96
C ALA A 156 -4.38 1.97 2.62
N HIS A 157 -5.71 1.82 2.58
CA HIS A 157 -6.51 2.14 1.39
C HIS A 157 -6.36 3.60 0.97
N ASN A 158 -6.36 4.51 1.94
CA ASN A 158 -6.10 5.93 1.71
C ASN A 158 -4.71 6.18 1.12
N MET A 159 -3.68 5.44 1.54
CA MET A 159 -2.34 5.55 0.97
C MET A 159 -2.30 5.13 -0.51
N ILE A 160 -2.98 4.03 -0.87
CA ILE A 160 -3.10 3.60 -2.27
C ILE A 160 -3.81 4.67 -3.09
N ARG A 161 -4.98 5.13 -2.63
CA ARG A 161 -5.77 6.16 -3.30
C ARG A 161 -4.99 7.47 -3.46
N TRP A 162 -4.30 7.89 -2.40
CA TRP A 162 -3.46 9.10 -2.41
C TRP A 162 -2.38 9.02 -3.49
N GLN A 163 -1.79 7.85 -3.68
CA GLN A 163 -0.76 7.62 -4.69
C GLN A 163 -1.35 7.55 -6.11
N THR A 164 -2.48 6.87 -6.29
CA THR A 164 -3.10 6.69 -7.63
C THR A 164 -3.63 8.00 -8.19
N GLU A 165 -4.26 8.85 -7.38
CA GLU A 165 -4.75 10.17 -7.81
C GLU A 165 -3.64 11.11 -8.30
N ARG A 166 -2.38 10.85 -7.92
CA ARG A 166 -1.20 11.61 -8.34
C ARG A 166 -0.43 10.96 -9.49
N SER A 167 -0.75 9.72 -9.83
CA SER A 167 -0.22 9.09 -11.05
C SER A 167 -0.88 9.73 -12.28
N PHE A 168 -0.08 10.25 -13.20
CA PHE A 168 -0.57 10.92 -14.42
C PHE A 168 -1.48 10.02 -15.28
N GLU A 169 -1.31 8.71 -15.21
CA GLU A 169 -2.12 7.72 -15.95
C GLU A 169 -3.56 7.60 -15.44
N GLN A 170 -3.83 7.97 -14.18
CA GLN A 170 -5.16 7.81 -13.55
C GLN A 170 -5.90 9.13 -13.32
N GLN A 171 -5.28 10.28 -13.60
CA GLN A 171 -5.88 11.60 -13.40
C GLN A 171 -7.13 11.86 -14.25
N SER A 172 -7.36 11.11 -15.33
CA SER A 172 -8.51 11.30 -16.23
C SER A 172 -9.78 10.53 -15.82
N PHE A 173 -9.71 9.57 -14.88
CA PHE A 173 -10.82 8.65 -14.59
C PHE A 173 -11.37 8.71 -13.16
N VAL A 174 -10.68 9.35 -12.22
CA VAL A 174 -11.06 9.33 -10.79
C VAL A 174 -11.59 10.70 -10.37
N SER A 175 -12.83 10.74 -9.87
CA SER A 175 -13.35 11.90 -9.13
C SER A 175 -12.40 12.22 -7.98
N ARG A 176 -11.76 13.40 -8.02
CA ARG A 176 -10.76 13.83 -7.02
C ARG A 176 -11.37 13.88 -5.64
N THR A 177 -11.21 12.81 -4.87
CA THR A 177 -11.56 12.79 -3.46
C THR A 177 -10.27 13.12 -2.73
N ASN A 178 -10.05 14.38 -2.37
CA ASN A 178 -8.73 14.82 -1.88
C ASN A 178 -8.33 14.13 -0.56
N VAL A 179 -7.65 12.99 -0.64
CA VAL A 179 -7.06 12.31 0.52
C VAL A 179 -5.86 13.14 1.01
N LEU A 180 -5.81 13.40 2.31
CA LEU A 180 -4.69 14.10 2.94
C LEU A 180 -3.63 13.09 3.42
N LEU A 181 -2.35 13.46 3.40
CA LEU A 181 -1.25 12.60 3.87
C LEU A 181 -1.41 12.15 5.34
N VAL A 182 -2.05 12.98 6.18
CA VAL A 182 -2.33 12.63 7.59
C VAL A 182 -3.38 11.52 7.72
N GLN A 183 -4.20 11.30 6.68
CA GLN A 183 -5.19 10.23 6.63
C GLN A 183 -4.59 8.93 6.06
N THR A 184 -3.29 8.89 5.81
CA THR A 184 -2.58 7.74 5.27
C THR A 184 -1.50 7.26 6.25
N LEU A 185 -0.78 6.20 5.87
CA LEU A 185 0.38 5.69 6.59
C LEU A 185 1.63 6.58 6.47
N TYR A 186 1.56 7.74 5.82
CA TYR A 186 2.74 8.57 5.53
C TYR A 186 3.48 9.00 6.79
N PHE A 187 2.75 9.44 7.82
CA PHE A 187 3.32 9.88 9.10
C PHE A 187 3.36 8.77 10.16
N ALA A 188 3.01 7.53 9.81
CA ALA A 188 3.04 6.43 10.76
C ALA A 188 4.48 6.12 11.18
N ASN A 189 4.70 5.86 12.47
CA ASN A 189 6.00 5.45 13.00
C ASN A 189 6.34 4.04 12.49
N GLN A 190 7.53 3.91 11.89
CA GLN A 190 7.96 2.68 11.23
C GLN A 190 8.04 1.49 12.18
N GLU A 191 8.65 1.67 13.35
CA GLU A 191 8.84 0.57 14.31
C GLU A 191 7.49 0.04 14.82
N LYS A 192 6.59 0.95 15.21
CA LYS A 192 5.24 0.59 15.65
C LYS A 192 4.44 -0.09 14.55
N THR A 193 4.52 0.39 13.31
CA THR A 193 3.84 -0.27 12.19
C THR A 193 4.40 -1.67 11.93
N GLU A 194 5.73 -1.85 11.96
CA GLU A 194 6.35 -3.16 11.78
C GLU A 194 5.97 -4.14 12.90
N GLU A 195 5.84 -3.68 14.14
CA GLU A 195 5.37 -4.48 15.28
C GLU A 195 3.92 -4.95 15.08
N ILE A 196 3.00 -4.02 14.76
CA ILE A 196 1.59 -4.33 14.52
C ILE A 196 1.42 -5.30 13.34
N ILE A 197 2.17 -5.09 12.25
CA ILE A 197 2.16 -6.02 11.11
C ILE A 197 2.66 -7.41 11.55
N THR A 198 3.69 -7.47 12.39
CA THR A 198 4.19 -8.76 12.89
C THR A 198 3.13 -9.47 13.74
N GLU A 199 2.38 -8.75 14.58
CA GLU A 199 1.30 -9.30 15.38
C GLU A 199 0.16 -9.86 14.51
N LEU A 200 -0.29 -9.09 13.52
CA LEU A 200 -1.28 -9.54 12.54
C LEU A 200 -0.83 -10.83 11.82
N LEU A 201 0.44 -10.92 11.44
CA LEU A 201 0.99 -12.10 10.77
C LEU A 201 1.04 -13.32 11.69
N VAL A 202 1.31 -13.15 12.99
CA VAL A 202 1.26 -14.23 13.98
C VAL A 202 -0.17 -14.74 14.16
N GLY A 203 -1.14 -13.82 14.31
CA GLY A 203 -2.56 -14.16 14.39
C GLY A 203 -3.06 -14.88 13.14
N LEU A 204 -2.72 -14.35 11.96
CA LEU A 204 -3.08 -14.96 10.69
C LEU A 204 -2.51 -16.38 10.57
N ASN A 205 -1.23 -16.58 10.91
CA ASN A 205 -0.62 -17.91 10.92
C ASN A 205 -1.35 -18.89 11.85
N TYR A 206 -1.79 -18.43 13.03
CA TYR A 206 -2.55 -19.24 13.99
C TYR A 206 -3.91 -19.65 13.41
N VAL A 207 -4.71 -18.68 12.97
CA VAL A 207 -6.06 -18.91 12.45
C VAL A 207 -6.05 -19.76 11.17
N CYS A 208 -5.11 -19.51 10.25
CA CYS A 208 -4.94 -20.31 9.04
C CYS A 208 -4.70 -21.79 9.38
N LYS A 209 -3.84 -22.06 10.36
CA LYS A 209 -3.50 -23.44 10.72
C LYS A 209 -4.65 -24.12 11.44
N TYR A 210 -5.30 -23.43 12.38
CA TYR A 210 -6.51 -23.93 13.04
C TYR A 210 -7.61 -24.30 12.03
N GLY A 211 -7.89 -23.42 11.06
CA GLY A 211 -8.89 -23.69 10.01
C GLY A 211 -8.56 -24.92 9.16
N ARG A 212 -7.28 -25.14 8.81
CA ARG A 212 -6.85 -26.34 8.08
C ARG A 212 -7.02 -27.61 8.91
N GLU A 213 -6.69 -27.57 10.20
CA GLU A 213 -6.86 -28.73 11.09
C GLU A 213 -8.33 -29.10 11.28
N LEU A 214 -9.22 -28.10 11.44
CA LEU A 214 -10.66 -28.34 11.47
C LEU A 214 -11.16 -28.97 10.17
N ASN A 215 -10.79 -28.41 9.02
CA ASN A 215 -11.21 -28.95 7.72
C ASN A 215 -10.69 -30.39 7.49
N ALA A 216 -9.47 -30.69 7.94
CA ALA A 216 -8.94 -32.05 7.86
C ALA A 216 -9.72 -33.04 8.74
N LYS A 217 -10.12 -32.63 9.97
CA LYS A 217 -10.93 -33.45 10.88
C LYS A 217 -12.31 -33.75 10.29
N THR A 218 -13.01 -32.73 9.79
CA THR A 218 -14.34 -32.91 9.18
C THR A 218 -14.29 -33.79 7.93
N LEU A 219 -13.24 -33.65 7.09
CA LEU A 219 -13.02 -34.53 5.94
C LEU A 219 -12.77 -35.98 6.35
N ALA A 220 -11.98 -36.21 7.41
CA ALA A 220 -11.73 -37.54 7.93
C ALA A 220 -13.01 -38.20 8.48
N GLU A 221 -13.83 -37.46 9.22
CA GLU A 221 -15.13 -37.93 9.74
C GLU A 221 -16.10 -38.31 8.60
N CYS A 222 -16.20 -37.49 7.55
CA CYS A 222 -17.01 -37.78 6.36
C CYS A 222 -16.50 -39.00 5.57
N SER A 223 -15.19 -39.22 5.55
CA SER A 223 -14.59 -40.40 4.90
C SER A 223 -14.88 -41.70 5.67
N SER A 224 -14.86 -41.62 7.00
CA SER A 224 -15.19 -42.74 7.89
C SER A 224 -16.64 -43.21 7.73
N PHE A 225 -17.57 -42.27 7.49
CA PHE A 225 -18.97 -42.59 7.23
C PHE A 225 -19.21 -43.37 5.92
N ARG A 226 -18.34 -43.21 4.90
CA ARG A 226 -18.47 -43.95 3.63
C ARG A 226 -17.99 -45.39 3.75
N VAL A 227 -16.99 -45.67 4.60
CA VAL A 227 -16.47 -47.03 4.82
C VAL A 227 -17.38 -47.83 5.76
N GLY A 228 -18.15 -47.17 6.63
CA GLY A 228 -19.13 -47.82 7.51
C GLY A 228 -20.38 -48.35 6.82
N ASN A 229 -20.64 -48.00 5.55
CA ASN A 229 -21.87 -48.38 4.84
C ASN A 229 -21.67 -49.52 3.81
N GLU A 230 -20.45 -50.05 3.65
CA GLU A 230 -20.18 -51.22 2.78
C GLU A 230 -20.25 -52.56 3.52
N TYR A 231 -20.48 -52.57 4.85
CA TYR A 231 -20.56 -53.79 5.66
C TYR A 231 -21.97 -54.17 6.15
N LEU A 232 -23.02 -53.45 5.71
CA LEU A 232 -24.42 -53.77 6.08
C LEU A 232 -25.24 -54.44 4.95
N ASN A 233 -24.60 -54.90 3.87
CA ASN A 233 -25.28 -55.62 2.78
C ASN A 233 -24.72 -57.03 2.53
N LEU A 234 -24.42 -57.78 3.59
CA LEU A 234 -24.24 -59.23 3.49
C LEU A 234 -24.64 -59.90 4.81
N ASN A 235 -25.95 -60.14 5.00
CA ASN A 235 -26.48 -61.39 5.55
C ASN A 235 -28.01 -61.40 5.62
N ILE A 236 -28.58 -62.32 4.83
CA ILE A 236 -29.91 -62.95 4.88
C ILE A 236 -31.08 -62.12 4.33
#